data_AF-A0A371HWF3-F1
#
_entry.id   AF-A0A371HWF3-F1
#
_cell.length_a   1.000
_cell.length_b   1.000
_cell.length_c   1.000
_cell.angle_alpha   90.00
_cell.angle_beta   90.00
_cell.angle_gamma   90.00
#
_symmetry.space_group_name_H-M   'P 1'
#
loop_
_entity.id
_entity.type
_entity.pdbx_description
1 polymer ?
#
loop_
_entity_poly.entity_id
_entity_poly.type
_entity_poly.pdbx_seq_one_letter_code
_entity_poly.pdbx_strand_id
1 'polypeptide(L)'
;MEAAMLSLQRTSSIEREPRTLKISQIQSARELAIYILNTKTIEEASRIFTEGLQPVVSAACCMGSGTTMDMNLSEELELFNSKDATTQVAPAAAFRDIATAPF
;
A
#
# COMPACT_ATOMS: atom_id res chain seq x y z
N MET A 1 6.94 -45.95 -16.79
CA MET A 1 6.77 -45.09 -15.59
C MET A 1 6.00 -43.88 -16.09
N GLU A 2 4.66 -43.98 -16.04
CA GLU A 2 3.76 -43.02 -16.69
C GLU A 2 3.65 -41.77 -15.80
N ALA A 3 4.19 -40.64 -16.26
CA ALA A 3 4.02 -39.37 -15.58
C ALA A 3 2.55 -38.97 -15.72
N ALA A 4 1.80 -38.99 -14.61
CA ALA A 4 0.45 -38.47 -14.57
C ALA A 4 0.48 -37.00 -15.00
N MET A 5 0.07 -36.73 -16.24
CA MET A 5 -0.16 -35.38 -16.74
C MET A 5 -1.25 -34.74 -15.88
N LEU A 6 -0.86 -33.99 -14.86
CA LEU A 6 -1.76 -33.11 -14.13
C LEU A 6 -2.27 -32.07 -15.14
N SER A 7 -3.50 -32.29 -15.62
CA SER A 7 -4.25 -31.32 -16.42
C SER A 7 -4.22 -29.98 -15.69
N LEU A 8 -3.43 -29.04 -16.19
CA LEU A 8 -3.44 -27.65 -15.72
C LEU A 8 -4.78 -27.06 -16.11
N GLN A 9 -5.77 -27.20 -15.23
CA GLN A 9 -7.07 -26.58 -15.42
C GLN A 9 -6.89 -25.06 -15.36
N ARG A 10 -7.38 -24.38 -16.40
CA ARG A 10 -7.50 -22.93 -16.38
C ARG A 10 -8.59 -22.57 -15.37
N THR A 11 -8.18 -22.02 -14.23
CA THR A 11 -9.07 -21.36 -13.27
C THR A 11 -9.06 -19.86 -13.56
N SER A 12 -10.17 -19.18 -13.27
CA SER A 12 -10.24 -17.72 -13.43
C SER A 12 -9.36 -17.05 -12.38
N SER A 13 -8.58 -16.02 -12.77
CA SER A 13 -7.69 -15.31 -11.85
C SER A 13 -8.46 -14.71 -10.65
N ILE A 14 -9.71 -14.30 -10.88
CA ILE A 14 -10.59 -13.69 -9.87
C ILE A 14 -10.84 -14.58 -8.65
N GLU A 15 -10.75 -15.92 -8.79
CA GLU A 15 -10.95 -16.85 -7.68
C GLU A 15 -9.75 -16.91 -6.74
N ARG A 16 -8.57 -16.52 -7.26
CA ARG A 16 -7.29 -16.53 -6.53
C ARG A 16 -6.91 -15.14 -6.01
N GLU A 17 -7.60 -14.10 -6.47
CA GLU A 17 -7.35 -12.73 -6.05
C GLU A 17 -7.83 -12.49 -4.62
N PRO A 18 -7.07 -11.71 -3.82
CA PRO A 18 -7.52 -11.31 -2.49
C PRO A 18 -8.81 -10.49 -2.62
N ARG A 19 -9.89 -10.92 -1.96
CA ARG A 19 -11.15 -10.16 -1.97
C ARG A 19 -10.98 -8.86 -1.19
N THR A 20 -11.29 -7.75 -1.86
CA THR A 20 -11.44 -6.45 -1.19
C THR A 20 -12.62 -6.50 -0.22
N LEU A 21 -12.49 -5.79 0.91
CA LEU A 21 -13.59 -5.61 1.87
C LEU A 21 -14.78 -4.91 1.23
N LYS A 22 -16.00 -5.27 1.64
CA LYS A 22 -17.23 -4.54 1.27
C LYS A 22 -17.23 -3.15 1.92
N ILE A 23 -17.98 -2.21 1.34
CA ILE A 23 -18.06 -0.84 1.85
C ILE A 23 -18.48 -0.76 3.33
N SER A 24 -19.43 -1.59 3.76
CA SER A 24 -19.87 -1.65 5.16
C SER A 24 -18.79 -2.15 6.11
N GLN A 25 -17.95 -3.09 5.65
CA GLN A 25 -16.82 -3.59 6.42
C GLN A 25 -15.73 -2.53 6.55
N ILE A 26 -15.49 -1.75 5.50
CA ILE A 26 -14.55 -0.62 5.53
C ILE A 26 -15.03 0.44 6.53
N GLN A 27 -16.32 0.79 6.51
CA GLN A 27 -16.91 1.75 7.45
C GLN A 27 -16.81 1.24 8.89
N SER A 28 -17.19 -0.02 9.13
CA SER A 28 -17.12 -0.63 10.46
C SER A 28 -15.66 -0.68 10.97
N ALA A 29 -14.71 -1.06 10.13
CA ALA A 29 -13.29 -1.09 10.49
C ALA A 29 -12.76 0.32 10.82
N ARG A 30 -13.21 1.35 10.09
CA ARG A 30 -12.87 2.74 10.37
C ARG A 30 -13.36 3.19 11.74
N GLU A 31 -14.61 2.90 12.07
CA GLU A 31 -15.19 3.26 13.36
C GLU A 31 -14.44 2.60 14.52
N LEU A 32 -14.11 1.31 14.37
CA LEU A 32 -13.30 0.58 15.34
C LEU A 32 -11.88 1.15 15.46
N ALA A 33 -11.25 1.53 14.35
CA ALA A 33 -9.92 2.14 14.38
C ALA A 33 -9.93 3.47 15.16
N ILE A 34 -10.94 4.32 14.94
CA ILE A 34 -11.13 5.57 15.69
C ILE A 34 -11.31 5.27 17.18
N TYR A 35 -12.15 4.29 17.51
CA TYR A 35 -12.38 3.88 18.90
C TYR A 35 -11.08 3.43 19.59
N ILE A 36 -10.26 2.61 18.92
CA ILE A 36 -8.97 2.15 19.45
C ILE A 36 -8.04 3.33 19.71
N LEU A 37 -7.88 4.23 18.74
CA LEU A 37 -7.00 5.40 18.86
C LEU A 37 -7.41 6.34 20.01
N ASN A 38 -8.71 6.42 20.30
CA ASN A 38 -9.23 7.29 21.36
C ASN A 38 -9.19 6.64 22.76
N THR A 39 -9.11 5.30 22.85
CA THR A 39 -9.27 4.57 24.12
C THR A 39 -8.02 3.81 24.57
N LYS A 40 -7.08 3.55 23.67
CA LYS A 40 -5.84 2.81 23.93
C LYS A 40 -4.63 3.72 23.93
N THR A 41 -3.56 3.28 24.60
CA THR A 41 -2.28 3.98 24.48
C THR A 41 -1.72 3.78 23.07
N ILE A 42 -0.76 4.63 22.69
CA ILE A 42 -0.13 4.57 21.37
C ILE A 42 0.55 3.22 21.15
N GLU A 43 1.19 2.68 22.19
CA GLU A 43 1.90 1.39 22.15
C GLU A 43 0.93 0.22 21.94
N GLU A 44 -0.18 0.21 22.67
CA GLU A 44 -1.22 -0.82 22.52
C GLU A 44 -1.90 -0.73 21.16
N ALA A 45 -2.25 0.48 20.71
CA ALA A 45 -2.84 0.69 19.39
C ALA A 45 -1.89 0.24 18.28
N SER A 46 -0.61 0.58 18.37
CA SER A 46 0.43 0.15 17.43
C SER A 46 0.53 -1.37 17.37
N ARG A 47 0.56 -2.05 18.52
CA ARG A 47 0.53 -3.52 18.59
C ARG A 47 -0.69 -4.09 17.87
N ILE A 48 -1.90 -3.57 18.13
CA ILE A 48 -3.14 -4.06 17.52
C ILE A 48 -3.10 -3.91 15.98
N PHE A 49 -2.65 -2.77 15.46
CA PHE A 49 -2.64 -2.53 14.01
C PHE A 49 -1.56 -3.29 13.26
N THR A 50 -0.50 -3.72 13.94
CA THR A 50 0.66 -4.38 13.31
C THR A 50 0.75 -5.88 13.61
N GLU A 51 -0.04 -6.39 14.55
CA GLU A 51 -0.06 -7.81 14.91
C GLU A 51 -0.42 -8.68 13.70
N GLY A 52 0.48 -9.61 13.35
CA GLY A 52 0.30 -10.55 12.25
C GLY A 52 0.66 -10.01 10.86
N LEU A 53 1.07 -8.75 10.73
CA LEU A 53 1.60 -8.23 9.47
C LEU A 53 3.02 -8.76 9.23
N GLN A 54 3.27 -9.25 8.01
CA GLN A 54 4.63 -9.56 7.57
C GLN A 54 5.21 -8.34 6.86
N PRO A 55 6.44 -7.91 7.19
CA PRO A 55 7.13 -6.88 6.43
C PRO A 55 7.18 -7.28 4.96
N VAL A 56 6.82 -6.36 4.06
CA VAL A 56 7.10 -6.56 2.65
C VAL A 56 8.61 -6.52 2.52
N VAL A 57 9.24 -7.66 2.20
CA VAL A 57 10.65 -7.69 1.85
C VAL A 57 10.77 -6.87 0.56
N SER A 58 11.14 -5.60 0.71
CA SER A 58 11.36 -4.74 -0.44
C SER A 58 12.45 -5.38 -1.29
N ALA A 59 12.28 -5.38 -2.61
CA ALA A 59 13.31 -5.90 -3.52
C ALA A 59 14.67 -5.21 -3.33
N ALA A 60 14.69 -4.04 -2.67
CA ALA A 60 15.89 -3.33 -2.26
C ALA A 60 16.75 -4.09 -1.23
N CYS A 61 16.16 -4.96 -0.40
CA CYS A 61 16.94 -5.78 0.55
C CYS A 61 17.75 -6.91 -0.15
N CYS A 62 17.36 -7.28 -1.37
CA CYS A 62 18.03 -8.32 -2.15
C CYS A 62 19.25 -7.79 -2.94
N MET A 63 19.41 -6.45 -3.01
CA MET A 63 20.59 -5.82 -3.58
C MET A 63 21.57 -5.53 -2.44
N GLY A 64 22.74 -6.15 -2.49
CA GLY A 64 23.71 -6.13 -1.40
C GLY A 64 23.95 -4.74 -0.80
N SER A 65 23.89 -4.70 0.53
CA SER A 65 24.67 -3.84 1.45
C SER A 65 25.21 -2.53 0.86
N GLY A 66 24.54 -1.40 1.12
CA GLY A 66 25.23 -0.11 1.01
C GLY A 66 24.39 1.16 1.02
N THR A 67 23.09 1.11 0.73
CA THR A 67 22.28 2.34 0.70
C THR A 67 21.29 2.33 1.85
N THR A 68 21.69 2.92 2.98
CA THR A 68 20.75 3.43 3.97
C THR A 68 19.91 4.49 3.28
N MET A 69 18.72 4.14 2.81
CA MET A 69 17.72 5.14 2.46
C MET A 69 17.27 5.74 3.79
N ASP A 70 17.91 6.84 4.19
CA ASP A 70 17.48 7.66 5.31
C ASP A 70 16.09 8.23 4.95
N MET A 71 15.06 7.50 5.34
CA MET A 71 13.68 7.94 5.25
C MET A 71 13.49 9.00 6.33
N ASN A 72 13.85 10.24 6.02
CA ASN A 72 13.56 11.38 6.86
C ASN A 72 12.04 11.59 6.92
N LEU A 73 11.37 10.87 7.83
CA LEU A 73 9.93 10.93 8.09
C LEU A 73 9.46 12.33 8.53
N SER A 74 10.40 13.23 8.87
CA SER A 74 10.13 14.59 9.28
C SER A 74 9.56 15.46 8.15
N GLU A 75 9.95 15.21 6.89
CA GLU A 75 9.55 16.05 5.74
C GLU A 75 8.12 15.74 5.27
N GLU A 76 7.65 14.49 5.41
CA GLU A 76 6.29 14.07 5.04
C GLU A 76 5.22 14.67 5.99
N LEU A 77 5.58 14.95 7.25
CA LEU A 77 4.65 15.52 8.23
C LEU A 77 4.37 17.02 7.97
N GLU A 78 5.31 17.75 7.36
CA GLU A 78 5.15 19.19 7.07
C GLU A 78 4.18 19.46 5.90
N LEU A 79 4.00 18.49 5.01
CA LEU A 79 3.08 18.61 3.88
C LEU A 79 1.60 18.63 4.31
N PHE A 80 1.26 17.93 5.39
CA PHE A 80 -0.12 17.88 5.91
C PHE A 80 -0.52 19.11 6.74
N ASN A 81 0.44 19.93 7.16
CA ASN A 81 0.22 21.12 7.99
C ASN A 81 0.18 22.43 7.19
N SER A 82 0.49 22.38 5.89
CA SER A 82 0.50 23.54 5.00
C SER A 82 -0.91 23.85 4.49
N LYS A 83 -1.74 24.40 5.37
CA LYS A 83 -2.95 25.11 4.97
C LYS A 83 -2.51 26.48 4.42
N ASP A 84 -2.85 26.72 3.15
CA ASP A 84 -2.77 27.97 2.38
C ASP A 84 -1.54 28.21 1.46
N ALA A 85 -1.88 28.25 0.17
CA ALA A 85 -1.37 29.13 -0.90
C ALA A 85 -0.01 28.87 -1.60
N THR A 86 -0.13 28.80 -2.93
CA THR A 86 0.83 29.28 -3.96
C THR A 86 1.67 28.23 -4.67
N THR A 87 1.15 27.79 -5.81
CA THR A 87 1.85 27.41 -7.05
C THR A 87 3.27 27.95 -7.16
N GLN A 88 4.30 27.08 -7.23
CA GLN A 88 5.44 27.27 -8.15
C GLN A 88 6.05 25.92 -8.63
N VAL A 89 5.70 25.57 -9.87
CA VAL A 89 6.56 25.14 -11.00
C VAL A 89 7.58 23.98 -10.78
N ALA A 90 7.23 22.81 -11.30
CA ALA A 90 8.15 21.84 -11.91
C ALA A 90 7.55 21.38 -13.26
N PRO A 91 8.34 21.20 -14.34
CA PRO A 91 7.80 21.10 -15.68
C PRO A 91 6.94 19.85 -15.81
N ALA A 92 5.73 20.07 -16.33
CA ALA A 92 4.75 19.05 -16.62
C ALA A 92 5.39 17.85 -17.32
N ALA A 93 5.51 16.72 -16.62
CA ALA A 93 5.31 15.44 -17.27
C ALA A 93 3.88 15.51 -17.82
N ALA A 94 3.76 15.99 -19.07
CA ALA A 94 2.50 16.08 -19.75
C ALA A 94 1.83 14.72 -19.60
N PHE A 95 0.66 14.71 -18.96
CA PHE A 95 -0.24 13.56 -18.96
C PHE A 95 -0.50 13.25 -20.43
N ARG A 96 0.24 12.30 -20.98
CA ARG A 96 0.02 11.85 -22.35
C ARG A 96 -1.30 11.11 -22.31
N ASP A 97 -2.33 11.75 -22.86
CA ASP A 97 -3.63 11.15 -23.08
C ASP A 97 -3.43 9.82 -23.82
N ILE A 98 -4.03 8.76 -23.28
CA ILE A 98 -3.97 7.39 -23.80
C ILE A 98 -4.51 7.35 -25.23
N ALA A 99 -5.38 8.30 -25.59
CA ALA A 99 -5.88 8.49 -26.95
C ALA A 99 -4.79 8.79 -28.00
N THR A 100 -3.56 9.09 -27.58
CA THR A 100 -2.44 9.42 -28.49
C THR A 100 -1.41 8.29 -28.64
N ALA A 101 -1.64 7.12 -28.05
CA ALA A 101 -0.74 5.97 -28.21
C ALA A 101 -0.91 5.32 -29.61
N PRO A 102 0.17 4.95 -30.30
CA PRO A 102 0.09 4.26 -31.60
C PRO A 102 -0.46 2.84 -31.44
N PHE A 103 -1.11 2.33 -32.50
CA PHE A 103 -1.51 0.92 -32.66
C PHE A 103 -0.36 0.06 -33.15
#